data_AF-A0A7C1HKN0-F1
#
_entry.id   AF-A0A7C1HKN0-F1
#
_cell.length_a   1.000
_cell.length_b   1.000
_cell.length_c   1.000
_cell.angle_alpha   90.00
_cell.angle_beta   90.00
_cell.angle_gamma   90.00
#
_symmetry.space_group_name_H-M   'P 1'
#
loop_
_entity.id
_entity.type
_entity.pdbx_description
1 polymer ?
#
loop_
_entity_poly.entity_id
_entity_poly.type
_entity_poly.pdbx_seq_one_letter_code
_entity_poly.pdbx_strand_id
1 'polypeptide(L)'
;MAKATTADLQKGHKLTFLLQSAIPWWWNAFVTLESSQVEVRSPFLDNDFIKVLYQAPPLAPDFGTQFELDLIARTKPGLMSIPTTGSYGGNRPWPISTVIKNIIKLLIIMDKIYIRERLPFHMTHPVARLDHRLISPLHLHRLLMGYADFRRYRIWFRDQLADYLRDILLSEKTLSRPYWDRKNLIKILTDHIDGKGTYLREIRKVLQVELTHRVLLERA
;
A
#
# COMPACT_ATOMS: atom_id res chain seq x y z
N MET A 1 15.69 -22.66 8.33
CA MET A 1 14.35 -22.94 8.88
C MET A 1 13.23 -22.44 7.96
N ALA A 2 13.03 -21.12 7.78
CA ALA A 2 11.94 -20.58 6.94
C ALA A 2 11.86 -21.13 5.49
N LYS A 3 12.99 -21.30 4.80
CA LYS A 3 13.03 -21.88 3.44
C LYS A 3 12.57 -23.34 3.41
N ALA A 4 12.92 -24.14 4.43
CA ALA A 4 12.54 -25.54 4.52
C ALA A 4 11.03 -25.67 4.80
N THR A 5 10.50 -24.92 5.75
CA THR A 5 9.06 -24.87 6.04
C THR A 5 8.25 -24.41 4.82
N THR A 6 8.74 -23.41 4.08
CA THR A 6 8.06 -22.96 2.85
C THR A 6 8.08 -24.04 1.76
N ALA A 7 9.23 -24.71 1.58
CA ALA A 7 9.35 -25.81 0.62
C ALA A 7 8.44 -26.98 0.99
N ASP A 8 8.30 -27.29 2.28
CA ASP A 8 7.40 -28.32 2.78
C ASP A 8 5.92 -27.96 2.54
N LEU A 9 5.52 -26.71 2.78
CA LEU A 9 4.17 -26.23 2.48
C LEU A 9 3.86 -26.22 0.97
N GLN A 10 4.89 -26.10 0.13
CA GLN A 10 4.75 -26.18 -1.33
C GLN A 10 4.73 -27.62 -1.86
N LYS A 11 4.91 -28.65 -1.01
CA LYS A 11 4.74 -30.05 -1.39
C LYS A 11 3.24 -30.35 -1.56
N GLY A 12 2.73 -30.14 -2.76
CA GLY A 12 1.33 -30.43 -3.09
C GLY A 12 0.85 -29.70 -4.33
N HIS A 13 -0.46 -29.67 -4.52
CA HIS A 13 -1.07 -28.91 -5.62
C HIS A 13 -0.85 -27.41 -5.40
N LYS A 14 -0.32 -26.70 -6.41
CA LYS A 14 0.03 -25.27 -6.31
C LYS A 14 -1.15 -24.39 -5.88
N LEU A 15 -2.35 -24.70 -6.37
CA LEU A 15 -3.58 -23.98 -5.98
C LEU A 15 -3.93 -24.18 -4.51
N THR A 16 -3.72 -25.38 -3.95
CA THR A 16 -3.96 -25.63 -2.52
C THR A 16 -3.03 -24.78 -1.66
N PHE A 17 -1.74 -24.74 -2.00
CA PHE A 17 -0.77 -23.87 -1.33
C PHE A 17 -1.19 -22.39 -1.42
N LEU A 18 -1.64 -21.94 -2.59
CA LEU A 18 -2.11 -20.56 -2.77
C LEU A 18 -3.31 -20.26 -1.86
N LEU A 19 -4.34 -21.09 -1.89
CA LEU A 19 -5.61 -20.87 -1.20
C LEU A 19 -5.51 -21.01 0.32
N GLN A 20 -4.75 -22.00 0.81
CA GLN A 20 -4.72 -22.34 2.24
C GLN A 20 -3.55 -21.73 2.99
N SER A 21 -2.46 -21.37 2.28
CA SER A 21 -1.25 -20.84 2.92
C SER A 21 -0.97 -19.40 2.49
N ALA A 22 -0.77 -19.15 1.20
CA ALA A 22 -0.31 -17.85 0.74
C ALA A 22 -1.36 -16.74 0.91
N ILE A 23 -2.59 -16.97 0.45
CA ILE A 23 -3.65 -15.96 0.54
C ILE A 23 -3.95 -15.61 2.01
N PRO A 24 -4.25 -16.57 2.91
CA PRO A 24 -4.50 -16.26 4.31
C PRO A 24 -3.32 -15.54 4.96
N TRP A 25 -2.09 -15.97 4.70
CA TRP A 25 -0.90 -15.34 5.27
C TRP A 25 -0.75 -13.86 4.88
N TRP A 26 -0.93 -13.54 3.60
CA TRP A 26 -0.76 -12.16 3.10
C TRP A 26 -1.96 -11.26 3.37
N TRP A 27 -3.17 -11.81 3.36
CA TRP A 27 -4.41 -11.03 3.36
C TRP A 27 -5.13 -11.00 4.71
N ASN A 28 -4.86 -11.92 5.65
CA ASN A 28 -5.60 -12.01 6.90
C ASN A 28 -5.66 -10.68 7.68
N ALA A 29 -4.52 -9.98 7.80
CA ALA A 29 -4.48 -8.72 8.54
C ALA A 29 -5.32 -7.61 7.88
N PHE A 30 -5.31 -7.53 6.55
CA PHE A 30 -6.10 -6.55 5.80
C PHE A 30 -7.58 -6.88 5.86
N VAL A 31 -7.94 -8.12 5.53
CA VAL A 31 -9.34 -8.58 5.49
C VAL A 31 -9.99 -8.46 6.86
N THR A 32 -9.28 -8.79 7.95
CA THR A 32 -9.84 -8.67 9.31
C THR A 32 -10.14 -7.21 9.66
N LEU A 33 -9.26 -6.28 9.31
CA LEU A 33 -9.46 -4.84 9.56
C LEU A 33 -10.58 -4.28 8.68
N GLU A 34 -10.59 -4.60 7.40
CA GLU A 34 -11.61 -4.14 6.44
C GLU A 34 -12.99 -4.69 6.80
N SER A 35 -13.06 -5.96 7.21
CA SER A 35 -14.30 -6.63 7.64
C SER A 35 -14.95 -6.00 8.87
N SER A 36 -14.23 -5.16 9.61
CA SER A 36 -14.82 -4.38 10.72
C SER A 36 -15.70 -3.22 10.25
N GLN A 37 -15.55 -2.77 8.99
CA GLN A 37 -16.26 -1.61 8.43
C GLN A 37 -17.09 -1.96 7.19
N VAL A 38 -16.65 -2.92 6.38
CA VAL A 38 -17.28 -3.29 5.11
C VAL A 38 -17.31 -4.80 4.94
N GLU A 39 -18.28 -5.31 4.19
CA GLU A 39 -18.30 -6.71 3.82
C GLU A 39 -17.32 -6.96 2.66
N VAL A 40 -16.23 -7.67 2.92
CA VAL A 40 -15.24 -8.03 1.90
C VAL A 40 -15.76 -9.22 1.08
N ARG A 41 -15.88 -9.04 -0.23
CA ARG A 41 -16.27 -10.09 -1.18
C ARG A 41 -15.10 -10.46 -2.09
N SER A 42 -14.91 -11.75 -2.33
CA SER A 42 -13.89 -12.29 -3.24
C SER A 42 -14.53 -13.19 -4.30
N PRO A 43 -15.10 -12.62 -5.38
CA PRO A 43 -15.82 -13.39 -6.40
C PRO A 43 -14.99 -14.51 -7.04
N PHE A 44 -13.65 -14.33 -7.12
CA PHE A 44 -12.73 -15.33 -7.69
C PHE A 44 -12.30 -16.43 -6.71
N LEU A 45 -12.81 -16.40 -5.47
CA LEU A 45 -12.64 -17.48 -4.49
C LEU A 45 -13.96 -18.25 -4.27
N ASP A 46 -14.87 -18.19 -5.24
CA ASP A 46 -16.09 -18.99 -5.24
C ASP A 46 -15.78 -20.50 -5.37
N ASN A 47 -16.48 -21.33 -4.61
CA ASN A 47 -16.20 -22.78 -4.53
C ASN A 47 -16.33 -23.48 -5.89
N ASP A 48 -17.32 -23.10 -6.69
CA ASP A 48 -17.54 -23.71 -8.00
C ASP A 48 -16.45 -23.28 -8.99
N PHE A 49 -16.04 -22.02 -8.94
CA PHE A 49 -14.92 -21.53 -9.74
C PHE A 49 -13.59 -22.22 -9.35
N ILE A 50 -13.32 -22.35 -8.04
CA ILE A 50 -12.12 -23.04 -7.56
C ILE A 50 -12.12 -24.52 -7.98
N LYS A 51 -13.27 -25.20 -7.95
CA LYS A 51 -13.39 -26.59 -8.41
C LYS A 51 -13.01 -26.74 -9.89
N VAL A 52 -13.42 -25.80 -10.74
CA VAL A 52 -13.00 -25.75 -12.15
C VAL A 52 -11.49 -25.56 -12.27
N LEU A 53 -10.90 -24.66 -11.47
CA LEU A 53 -9.46 -24.41 -11.50
C LEU A 53 -8.62 -25.63 -11.06
N TYR A 54 -9.11 -26.46 -10.13
CA TYR A 54 -8.46 -27.72 -9.77
C TYR A 54 -8.47 -28.77 -10.89
N GLN A 55 -9.45 -28.69 -11.79
CA GLN A 55 -9.60 -29.60 -12.92
C GLN A 55 -8.93 -29.06 -14.19
N ALA A 56 -8.43 -27.83 -14.16
CA ALA A 56 -7.77 -27.22 -15.30
C ALA A 56 -6.51 -28.02 -15.67
N PRO A 57 -6.30 -28.30 -16.98
CA PRO A 57 -5.05 -28.93 -17.41
C PRO A 57 -3.85 -28.02 -17.10
N PRO A 58 -2.62 -28.53 -17.12
CA PRO A 58 -1.44 -27.69 -17.04
C PRO A 58 -1.45 -26.64 -18.15
N LEU A 59 -1.54 -25.37 -17.77
CA LEU A 59 -1.56 -24.24 -18.69
C LEU A 59 -0.15 -23.67 -18.88
N ALA A 60 0.10 -23.08 -20.06
CA ALA A 60 1.33 -22.35 -20.31
C ALA A 60 1.45 -21.18 -19.32
N PRO A 61 2.68 -20.77 -18.92
CA PRO A 61 2.88 -19.69 -17.95
C PRO A 61 2.16 -18.38 -18.29
N ASP A 62 2.10 -18.03 -19.57
CA ASP A 62 1.47 -16.79 -20.05
C ASP A 62 0.01 -16.95 -20.46
N PHE A 63 -0.57 -18.14 -20.31
CA PHE A 63 -1.93 -18.43 -20.76
C PHE A 63 -2.96 -17.47 -20.16
N GLY A 64 -2.91 -17.22 -18.84
CA GLY A 64 -3.88 -16.36 -18.17
C GLY A 64 -3.90 -14.94 -18.75
N THR A 65 -2.72 -14.35 -18.91
CA THR A 65 -2.58 -13.01 -19.50
C THR A 65 -3.08 -12.94 -20.94
N GLN A 66 -2.72 -13.93 -21.77
CA GLN A 66 -3.18 -13.97 -23.16
C GLN A 66 -4.69 -14.15 -23.24
N PHE A 67 -5.24 -15.07 -22.46
CA PHE A 67 -6.67 -15.33 -22.36
C PHE A 67 -7.45 -14.07 -21.95
N GLU A 68 -6.98 -13.35 -20.94
CA GLU A 68 -7.58 -12.09 -20.50
C GLU A 68 -7.55 -11.03 -21.61
N LEU A 69 -6.41 -10.85 -22.28
CA LEU A 69 -6.27 -9.87 -23.37
C LEU A 69 -7.15 -10.22 -24.57
N ASP A 70 -7.21 -11.49 -24.95
CA ASP A 70 -8.07 -11.96 -26.05
C ASP A 70 -9.55 -11.78 -25.71
N LEU A 71 -9.95 -12.07 -24.47
CA LEU A 71 -11.31 -11.85 -23.99
C LEU A 71 -11.67 -10.36 -24.02
N ILE A 72 -10.78 -9.48 -23.55
CA ILE A 72 -10.97 -8.03 -23.58
C ILE A 72 -11.05 -7.53 -25.02
N ALA A 73 -10.18 -8.00 -25.91
CA ALA A 73 -10.20 -7.63 -27.32
C ALA A 73 -11.52 -8.01 -28.00
N ARG A 74 -12.09 -9.18 -27.66
CA ARG A 74 -13.38 -9.65 -28.17
C ARG A 74 -14.57 -8.90 -27.58
N THR A 75 -14.57 -8.65 -26.28
CA THR A 75 -15.75 -8.13 -25.56
C THR A 75 -15.80 -6.60 -25.51
N LYS A 76 -14.64 -5.95 -25.34
CA LYS A 76 -14.54 -4.50 -25.22
C LYS A 76 -13.22 -3.98 -25.81
N PRO A 77 -13.10 -3.98 -27.16
CA PRO A 77 -11.85 -3.63 -27.85
C PRO A 77 -11.33 -2.23 -27.52
N GLY A 78 -12.21 -1.29 -27.12
CA GLY A 78 -11.78 0.03 -26.65
C GLY A 78 -10.81 -0.01 -25.47
N LEU A 79 -10.90 -1.01 -24.59
CA LEU A 79 -9.97 -1.17 -23.47
C LEU A 79 -8.57 -1.60 -23.94
N MET A 80 -8.44 -2.28 -25.09
CA MET A 80 -7.13 -2.64 -25.64
C MET A 80 -6.32 -1.43 -26.08
N SER A 81 -6.96 -0.28 -26.31
CA SER A 81 -6.25 0.98 -26.60
C SER A 81 -5.56 1.58 -25.38
N ILE A 82 -5.98 1.19 -24.17
CA ILE A 82 -5.42 1.66 -22.91
C ILE A 82 -4.28 0.72 -22.54
N PRO A 83 -3.01 1.15 -22.62
CA PRO A 83 -1.92 0.32 -22.16
C PRO A 83 -2.06 0.11 -20.66
N THR A 84 -1.66 -1.07 -20.19
CA THR A 84 -1.34 -1.26 -18.77
C THR A 84 -0.11 -0.40 -18.40
N THR A 85 0.61 -0.70 -17.33
CA THR A 85 1.86 -0.03 -16.92
C THR A 85 3.04 -0.13 -17.92
N GLY A 86 2.72 -0.32 -19.21
CA GLY A 86 3.61 -0.39 -20.35
C GLY A 86 3.96 -1.82 -20.78
N SER A 87 3.20 -2.83 -20.35
CA SER A 87 3.50 -4.24 -20.62
C SER A 87 2.54 -4.87 -21.63
N TYR A 88 1.24 -4.59 -21.52
CA TYR A 88 0.18 -5.20 -22.32
C TYR A 88 -0.82 -4.14 -22.81
N GLY A 89 -1.44 -4.40 -23.96
CA GLY A 89 -2.33 -3.46 -24.63
C GLY A 89 -1.62 -2.23 -25.18
N GLY A 90 -2.40 -1.23 -25.57
CA GLY A 90 -1.95 -0.03 -26.26
C GLY A 90 -1.86 -0.26 -27.78
N ASN A 91 -2.53 0.60 -28.53
CA ASN A 91 -2.56 0.55 -30.00
C ASN A 91 -1.67 1.63 -30.65
N ARG A 92 -0.83 2.30 -29.85
CA ARG A 92 0.02 3.40 -30.34
C ARG A 92 1.28 2.86 -31.02
N PRO A 93 1.68 3.43 -32.17
CA PRO A 93 2.89 3.00 -32.85
C PRO A 93 4.14 3.35 -32.04
N TRP A 94 5.21 2.61 -32.32
CA TRP A 94 6.55 3.03 -31.90
C TRP A 94 6.94 4.32 -32.66
N PRO A 95 7.56 5.34 -32.03
CA PRO A 95 8.14 5.35 -30.67
C PRO A 95 7.20 5.88 -29.56
N ILE A 96 5.98 6.30 -29.90
CA ILE A 96 5.04 6.96 -28.98
C ILE A 96 4.71 6.06 -27.78
N SER A 97 4.47 4.76 -28.02
CA SER A 97 4.20 3.78 -26.97
C SER A 97 5.34 3.67 -25.94
N THR A 98 6.59 3.70 -26.40
CA THR A 98 7.78 3.66 -25.54
C THR A 98 7.91 4.92 -24.68
N VAL A 99 7.68 6.09 -25.27
CA VAL A 99 7.73 7.37 -24.55
C VAL A 99 6.67 7.41 -23.45
N ILE A 100 5.43 7.06 -23.79
CA ILE A 100 4.32 7.02 -22.82
C ILE A 100 4.60 6.04 -21.69
N LYS A 101 5.13 4.85 -22.01
CA LYS A 101 5.57 3.86 -21.02
C LYS A 101 6.58 4.44 -20.04
N ASN A 102 7.59 5.15 -20.54
CA ASN A 102 8.63 5.75 -19.70
C ASN A 102 8.05 6.89 -18.84
N ILE A 103 7.13 7.70 -19.36
CA ILE A 103 6.44 8.74 -18.59
C ILE A 103 5.60 8.10 -17.46
N ILE A 104 4.79 7.08 -17.76
CA ILE A 104 4.00 6.37 -16.74
C ILE A 104 4.90 5.80 -15.64
N LYS A 105 6.00 5.13 -16.02
CA LYS A 105 6.98 4.61 -15.06
C LYS A 105 7.57 5.72 -14.20
N LEU A 106 7.93 6.86 -14.79
CA LEU A 106 8.43 8.01 -14.06
C LEU A 106 7.39 8.53 -13.06
N LEU A 107 6.13 8.71 -13.48
CA LEU A 107 5.04 9.16 -12.60
C LEU A 107 4.80 8.20 -11.43
N ILE A 108 4.86 6.88 -11.68
CA ILE A 108 4.78 5.87 -10.63
C ILE A 108 5.94 5.99 -9.64
N ILE A 109 7.17 6.16 -10.14
CA ILE A 109 8.35 6.32 -9.27
C ILE A 109 8.21 7.60 -8.44
N MET A 110 7.78 8.70 -9.06
CA MET A 110 7.57 9.98 -8.37
C MET A 110 6.49 9.88 -7.30
N ASP A 111 5.35 9.25 -7.60
CA ASP A 111 4.29 9.02 -6.62
C ASP A 111 4.79 8.13 -5.48
N LYS A 112 5.53 7.04 -5.80
CA LYS A 112 6.17 6.18 -4.78
C LYS A 112 7.13 6.96 -3.88
N ILE A 113 7.95 7.83 -4.45
CA ILE A 113 8.88 8.67 -3.67
C ILE A 113 8.09 9.58 -2.72
N TYR A 114 7.00 10.16 -3.23
CA TYR A 114 6.19 11.11 -2.50
C TYR A 114 5.42 10.51 -1.32
N ILE A 115 4.92 9.27 -1.47
CA ILE A 115 4.12 8.60 -0.44
C ILE A 115 4.95 7.73 0.52
N ARG A 116 6.18 7.35 0.15
CA ARG A 116 6.95 6.37 0.93
C ARG A 116 7.21 6.86 2.35
N GLU A 117 7.05 5.94 3.29
CA GLU A 117 7.40 6.16 4.69
C GLU A 117 8.89 6.41 4.89
N ARG A 118 9.74 5.74 4.11
CA ARG A 118 11.20 5.89 4.16
C ARG A 118 11.79 5.89 2.76
N LEU A 119 12.68 6.84 2.51
CA LEU A 119 13.45 6.92 1.28
C LEU A 119 14.91 6.54 1.53
N PRO A 120 15.60 5.99 0.52
CA PRO A 120 17.03 5.77 0.59
C PRO A 120 17.79 7.12 0.66
N PHE A 121 19.10 7.06 0.93
CA PHE A 121 20.00 8.22 0.92
C PHE A 121 19.55 9.39 1.81
N HIS A 122 18.84 9.10 2.91
CA HIS A 122 18.35 10.10 3.86
C HIS A 122 17.41 11.16 3.25
N MET A 123 16.81 10.87 2.09
CA MET A 123 15.95 11.81 1.36
C MET A 123 14.58 12.04 2.03
N THR A 124 14.23 11.27 3.05
CA THR A 124 12.88 11.29 3.63
C THR A 124 12.49 12.65 4.23
N HIS A 125 13.37 13.28 5.01
CA HIS A 125 13.10 14.61 5.58
C HIS A 125 13.23 15.74 4.54
N PRO A 126 14.24 15.76 3.64
CA PRO A 126 14.28 16.70 2.52
C PRO A 126 12.99 16.71 1.68
N VAL A 127 12.46 15.55 1.32
CA VAL A 127 11.22 15.45 0.52
C VAL A 127 10.03 16.01 1.30
N ALA A 128 9.92 15.73 2.60
CA ALA A 128 8.86 16.29 3.44
C ALA A 128 8.93 17.83 3.52
N ARG A 129 10.15 18.39 3.68
CA ARG A 129 10.36 19.85 3.70
C ARG A 129 10.04 20.51 2.37
N LEU A 130 10.47 19.89 1.27
CA LEU A 130 10.15 20.36 -0.08
C LEU A 130 8.64 20.33 -0.32
N ASP A 131 7.98 19.26 0.11
CA ASP A 131 6.55 19.11 -0.01
C ASP A 131 5.80 20.20 0.75
N HIS A 132 6.14 20.41 2.02
CA HIS A 132 5.47 21.42 2.84
C HIS A 132 5.70 22.85 2.33
N ARG A 133 6.90 23.16 1.83
CA ARG A 133 7.26 24.52 1.39
C ARG A 133 6.76 24.86 -0.02
N LEU A 134 6.74 23.90 -0.94
CA LEU A 134 6.48 24.17 -2.37
C LEU A 134 5.32 23.34 -2.93
N ILE A 135 5.31 22.02 -2.72
CA ILE A 135 4.39 21.11 -3.44
C ILE A 135 2.96 21.22 -2.89
N SER A 136 2.81 21.21 -1.57
CA SER A 136 1.51 21.25 -0.89
C SER A 136 0.80 22.60 -1.08
N PRO A 137 1.43 23.77 -0.87
CA PRO A 137 0.77 25.08 -1.08
C PRO A 137 0.31 25.30 -2.52
N LEU A 138 1.12 24.86 -3.50
CA LEU A 138 0.80 24.96 -4.92
C LEU A 138 -0.08 23.82 -5.43
N HIS A 139 -0.50 22.89 -4.56
CA HIS A 139 -1.32 21.73 -4.91
C HIS A 139 -0.72 20.83 -6.02
N LEU A 140 0.61 20.90 -6.23
CA LEU A 140 1.31 20.15 -7.29
C LEU A 140 1.29 18.64 -7.06
N HIS A 141 1.06 18.22 -5.82
CA HIS A 141 0.89 16.80 -5.48
C HIS A 141 -0.27 16.14 -6.24
N ARG A 142 -1.28 16.91 -6.68
CA ARG A 142 -2.39 16.40 -7.50
C ARG A 142 -1.95 15.87 -8.86
N LEU A 143 -0.87 16.42 -9.42
CA LEU A 143 -0.31 15.97 -10.71
C LEU A 143 0.38 14.61 -10.61
N LEU A 144 0.89 14.28 -9.42
CA LEU A 144 1.61 13.04 -9.15
C LEU A 144 0.74 12.01 -8.42
N MET A 145 -0.53 12.31 -8.15
CA MET A 145 -1.41 11.47 -7.35
C MET A 145 -2.02 10.33 -8.17
N GLY A 146 -2.11 9.15 -7.58
CA GLY A 146 -2.91 8.03 -8.08
C GLY A 146 -2.21 7.11 -9.06
N TYR A 147 -0.89 7.22 -9.20
CA TYR A 147 -0.13 6.37 -10.13
C TYR A 147 0.40 5.10 -9.46
N ALA A 148 0.80 5.16 -8.19
CA ALA A 148 1.46 4.06 -7.52
C ALA A 148 0.60 3.34 -6.47
N ASP A 149 0.03 4.09 -5.54
CA ASP A 149 -0.75 3.57 -4.42
C ASP A 149 -1.72 4.67 -3.92
N PHE A 150 -2.87 4.25 -3.40
CA PHE A 150 -3.88 5.14 -2.85
C PHE A 150 -3.54 5.57 -1.40
N ARG A 151 -2.72 4.80 -0.68
CA ARG A 151 -2.42 5.02 0.74
C ARG A 151 -1.45 6.18 0.93
N ARG A 152 -1.95 7.33 1.38
CA ARG A 152 -1.15 8.56 1.58
C ARG A 152 -0.90 8.87 3.05
N TYR A 153 -0.53 7.84 3.83
CA TYR A 153 -0.34 7.96 5.28
C TYR A 153 0.58 9.11 5.71
N ARG A 154 1.65 9.40 4.95
CA ARG A 154 2.55 10.52 5.26
C ARG A 154 1.83 11.86 5.29
N ILE A 155 0.92 12.08 4.34
CA ILE A 155 0.15 13.32 4.20
C ILE A 155 -0.99 13.30 5.21
N TRP A 156 -1.69 12.17 5.32
CA TRP A 156 -2.79 12.01 6.28
C TRP A 156 -2.34 12.27 7.71
N PHE A 157 -1.18 11.75 8.13
CA PHE A 157 -0.65 11.99 9.48
C PHE A 157 -0.15 13.42 9.70
N ARG A 158 0.22 14.13 8.63
CA ARG A 158 0.62 15.54 8.71
C ARG A 158 -0.60 16.48 8.75
N ASP A 159 -1.63 16.20 7.95
CA ASP A 159 -2.74 17.12 7.70
C ASP A 159 -4.05 16.59 8.31
N GLN A 160 -4.69 15.60 7.68
CA GLN A 160 -6.07 15.20 8.00
C GLN A 160 -6.23 14.52 9.38
N LEU A 161 -5.20 13.85 9.86
CA LEU A 161 -5.16 13.13 11.14
C LEU A 161 -4.31 13.88 12.18
N ALA A 162 -3.85 15.09 11.87
CA ALA A 162 -2.95 15.84 12.74
C ALA A 162 -3.56 16.06 14.13
N ASP A 163 -4.82 16.48 14.18
CA ASP A 163 -5.51 16.80 15.42
C ASP A 163 -5.75 15.54 16.25
N TYR A 164 -6.21 14.45 15.62
CA TYR A 164 -6.32 13.15 16.28
C TYR A 164 -4.99 12.68 16.89
N LEU A 165 -3.88 12.86 16.16
CA LEU A 165 -2.56 12.50 16.66
C LEU A 165 -2.14 13.40 17.82
N ARG A 166 -2.42 14.71 17.78
CA ARG A 166 -2.16 15.62 18.90
C ARG A 166 -2.95 15.21 20.13
N ASP A 167 -4.25 14.97 19.97
CA ASP A 167 -5.16 14.63 21.06
C ASP A 167 -4.74 13.35 21.77
N ILE A 168 -4.28 12.34 21.02
CA ILE A 168 -3.84 11.09 21.62
C ILE A 168 -2.41 11.20 22.13
N LEU A 169 -1.46 11.55 21.27
CA LEU A 169 -0.04 11.41 21.57
C LEU A 169 0.52 12.53 22.45
N LEU A 170 -0.14 13.70 22.47
CA LEU A 170 0.22 14.81 23.36
C LEU A 170 -0.69 14.90 24.59
N SER A 171 -1.63 13.97 24.76
CA SER A 171 -2.40 13.89 26.01
C SER A 171 -1.48 13.65 27.20
N GLU A 172 -1.82 14.25 28.34
CA GLU A 172 -1.04 14.06 29.56
C GLU A 172 -0.94 12.58 29.94
N LYS A 173 -2.00 11.80 29.68
CA LYS A 173 -2.03 10.35 29.86
C LYS A 173 -0.94 9.62 29.07
N THR A 174 -0.66 10.04 27.84
CA THR A 174 0.42 9.46 27.04
C THR A 174 1.76 10.02 27.47
N LEU A 175 1.88 11.32 27.72
CA LEU A 175 3.14 11.94 28.10
C LEU A 175 3.64 11.52 29.49
N SER A 176 2.75 11.05 30.37
CA SER A 176 3.08 10.55 31.71
C SER A 176 3.54 9.09 31.73
N ARG A 177 3.53 8.37 30.58
CA ARG A 177 3.97 6.97 30.53
C ARG A 177 5.48 6.87 30.75
N PRO A 178 5.95 5.90 31.54
CA PRO A 178 7.36 5.82 31.94
C PRO A 178 8.31 5.43 30.78
N TYR A 179 7.76 4.88 29.70
CA TYR A 179 8.55 4.42 28.54
C TYR A 179 8.64 5.45 27.41
N TRP A 180 8.05 6.64 27.56
CA TRP A 180 8.19 7.72 26.57
C TRP A 180 9.09 8.84 27.06
N ASP A 181 9.97 9.31 26.19
CA ASP A 181 10.60 10.61 26.38
C ASP A 181 9.62 11.71 25.93
N ARG A 182 9.01 12.37 26.92
CA ARG A 182 8.05 13.46 26.71
C ARG A 182 8.56 14.50 25.73
N LYS A 183 9.80 14.98 25.88
CA LYS A 183 10.32 16.08 25.07
C LYS A 183 10.52 15.63 23.62
N ASN A 184 11.09 14.45 23.42
CA ASN A 184 11.34 13.91 22.09
C ASN A 184 10.04 13.52 21.36
N LEU A 185 9.04 12.98 22.07
CA LEU A 185 7.74 12.66 21.48
C LEU A 185 7.01 13.90 20.97
N ILE A 186 6.93 14.95 21.80
CA ILE A 186 6.34 16.25 21.40
C ILE A 186 7.05 16.78 20.15
N LYS A 187 8.39 16.76 20.16
CA LYS A 187 9.20 17.25 19.03
C LYS A 187 8.93 16.46 17.76
N ILE A 188 8.97 15.12 17.82
CA ILE A 188 8.76 14.23 16.67
C ILE A 188 7.40 14.50 16.01
N LEU A 189 6.34 14.59 16.82
CA LEU A 189 5.00 14.83 16.29
C LEU A 189 4.89 16.23 15.68
N THR A 190 5.38 17.25 16.38
CA THR A 190 5.34 18.65 15.93
C THR A 190 6.15 18.82 14.63
N ASP A 191 7.35 18.27 14.55
CA ASP A 191 8.20 18.35 13.37
C ASP A 191 7.58 17.60 12.16
N HIS A 192 6.79 16.55 12.40
CA HIS A 192 6.05 15.87 11.33
C HIS A 192 4.91 16.74 10.78
N ILE A 193 4.06 17.24 11.68
CA ILE A 193 2.86 18.03 11.32
C ILE A 193 3.27 19.36 10.68
N ASP A 194 4.28 20.03 11.21
CA ASP A 194 4.84 21.28 10.64
C ASP A 194 5.62 21.04 9.34
N GLY A 195 5.69 19.80 8.84
CA GLY A 195 6.41 19.47 7.61
C GLY A 195 7.93 19.69 7.67
N LYS A 196 8.51 19.82 8.87
CA LYS A 196 9.96 19.94 9.08
C LYS A 196 10.69 18.62 8.79
N GLY A 197 9.98 17.49 8.85
CA GLY A 197 10.48 16.18 8.46
C GLY A 197 9.36 15.16 8.34
N THR A 198 9.70 13.92 7.96
CA THR A 198 8.76 12.80 8.12
C THR A 198 9.17 11.97 9.32
N TYR A 199 8.20 11.65 10.17
CA TYR A 199 8.38 10.76 11.31
C TYR A 199 7.26 9.72 11.37
N LEU A 200 6.68 9.39 10.21
CA LEU A 200 5.53 8.50 10.09
C LEU A 200 5.77 7.15 10.78
N ARG A 201 6.98 6.60 10.67
CA ARG A 201 7.34 5.31 11.27
C ARG A 201 7.32 5.39 12.79
N GLU A 202 7.94 6.43 13.32
CA GLU A 202 8.05 6.70 14.75
C GLU A 202 6.66 6.96 15.33
N ILE A 203 5.88 7.85 14.71
CA ILE A 203 4.52 8.17 15.13
C ILE A 203 3.61 6.95 15.08
N ARG A 204 3.66 6.14 14.01
CA ARG A 204 2.85 4.91 13.92
C ARG A 204 3.17 3.93 15.05
N LYS A 205 4.45 3.77 15.42
CA LYS A 205 4.85 2.91 16.53
C LYS A 205 4.32 3.42 17.87
N VAL A 206 4.49 4.70 18.15
CA VAL A 206 3.99 5.29 19.41
C VAL A 206 2.47 5.15 19.47
N LEU A 207 1.78 5.49 18.38
CA LEU A 207 0.32 5.35 18.30
C LEU A 207 -0.13 3.91 18.51
N GLN A 208 0.53 2.93 17.89
CA GLN A 208 0.18 1.52 18.05
C GLN A 208 0.36 1.06 19.51
N VAL A 209 1.49 1.39 20.13
CA VAL A 209 1.74 1.03 21.54
C VAL A 209 0.73 1.71 22.46
N GLU A 210 0.44 2.99 22.23
CA GLU A 210 -0.50 3.74 23.05
C GLU A 210 -1.93 3.21 22.92
N LEU A 211 -2.40 2.95 21.70
CA LEU A 211 -3.74 2.38 21.48
C LEU A 211 -3.85 0.97 22.08
N THR A 212 -2.79 0.15 21.95
CA THR A 212 -2.75 -1.19 22.57
C THR A 212 -2.85 -1.09 24.09
N HIS A 213 -2.09 -0.18 24.72
CA HIS A 213 -2.12 0.02 26.16
C HIS A 213 -3.51 0.47 26.64
N ARG A 214 -4.11 1.46 25.96
CA ARG A 214 -5.43 1.98 26.30
C ARG A 214 -6.55 0.94 26.14
N VAL A 215 -6.49 0.13 25.07
CA VAL A 215 -7.57 -0.80 24.74
C VAL A 215 -7.42 -2.14 25.48
N LEU A 216 -6.21 -2.66 25.65
CA LEU A 216 -6.00 -4.02 26.18
C LEU A 216 -5.58 -4.07 27.64
N LEU A 217 -4.92 -3.04 28.17
CA LEU A 217 -4.36 -3.09 29.53
C LEU A 217 -5.12 -2.22 30.53
N GLU A 218 -5.77 -1.14 30.07
CA GLU A 218 -6.55 -0.26 30.94
C GLU A 218 -8.05 -0.52 30.90
N ARG A 219 -8.54 -1.14 29.82
CA ARG A 219 -9.95 -1.56 29.68
C ARG A 219 -10.17 -3.05 29.99
N ALA A 220 -9.12 -3.78 30.35
CA ALA A 220 -9.19 -5.11 30.94
C ALA A 220 -9.35 -4.98 32.45
#